data_AF-A0A0J8S741-F1
#
_entry.id   AF-A0A0J8S741-F1
#
_cell.length_a   1.000
_cell.length_b   1.000
_cell.length_c   1.000
_cell.angle_alpha   90.00
_cell.angle_beta   90.00
_cell.angle_gamma   90.00
#
_symmetry.space_group_name_H-M   'P 1'
#
loop_
_entity.id
_entity.type
_entity.pdbx_description
1 polymer ?
#
loop_
_entity_poly.entity_id
_entity_poly.type
_entity_poly.pdbx_seq_one_letter_code
_entity_poly.pdbx_strand_id
1 'polypeptide(L)'
;MMRLNPNPLNLSLFREILKGILTGLDFLHTEANIIHTDNLMLHIANQSMLENFEKTELECLSLRKFIDDKHAIYRSHSFCKLKNDKWGDLVLYDLNI
;
A
#
# COMPACT_ATOMS: atom_id res chain seq x y z
N MET A 1 -5.72 -0.20 -21.37
CA MET A 1 -4.24 -0.26 -21.45
C MET A 1 -3.69 0.30 -20.15
N MET A 2 -3.07 -0.52 -19.29
CA MET A 2 -2.42 -0.03 -18.06
C MET A 2 -1.27 0.90 -18.49
N ARG A 3 -1.37 2.18 -18.15
CA ARG A 3 -0.23 3.10 -18.26
C ARG A 3 0.76 2.73 -17.16
N LEU A 4 1.85 2.07 -17.52
CA LEU A 4 2.97 1.87 -16.61
C LEU A 4 3.47 3.24 -16.15
N ASN A 5 3.75 3.38 -14.86
CA ASN A 5 4.29 4.62 -14.32
C ASN A 5 5.65 4.88 -15.01
N PRO A 6 5.82 6.01 -15.72
CA PRO A 6 7.05 6.30 -16.45
C PRO A 6 8.26 6.52 -15.52
N ASN A 7 7.99 6.79 -14.24
CA ASN A 7 9.01 6.91 -13.20
C ASN A 7 8.88 5.73 -12.23
N PRO A 8 9.57 4.60 -12.47
CA PRO A 8 9.59 3.48 -11.53
C PRO A 8 10.12 3.90 -10.16
N LEU A 9 9.88 3.08 -9.13
CA LEU A 9 10.47 3.24 -7.80
C LEU A 9 11.97 3.53 -7.95
N ASN A 10 12.43 4.68 -7.48
CA ASN A 10 13.84 5.03 -7.60
C ASN A 10 14.69 4.03 -6.79
N LEU A 11 15.94 3.84 -7.18
CA LEU A 11 16.81 2.82 -6.58
C LEU A 11 17.03 3.04 -5.06
N SER A 12 17.08 4.30 -4.63
CA SER A 12 17.28 4.67 -3.23
C SER A 12 16.10 4.19 -2.39
N LEU A 13 14.89 4.51 -2.83
CA LEU A 13 13.65 4.12 -2.21
C LEU A 13 13.45 2.61 -2.20
N PHE A 14 13.73 1.95 -3.32
CA PHE A 14 13.64 0.49 -3.40
C PHE A 14 14.57 -0.18 -2.38
N ARG A 15 15.77 0.36 -2.19
CA ARG A 15 16.72 -0.13 -1.18
C ARG A 15 16.18 0.04 0.23
N GLU A 16 15.57 1.18 0.56
CA GLU A 16 14.98 1.42 1.89
C GLU A 16 13.78 0.52 2.15
N ILE A 17 12.90 0.32 1.14
CA ILE A 17 11.78 -0.63 1.23
C ILE A 17 12.30 -2.06 1.48
N LEU A 18 13.30 -2.51 0.71
CA LEU A 18 13.88 -3.84 0.86
C LEU A 18 14.51 -4.04 2.24
N LYS A 19 15.24 -3.04 2.76
CA LYS A 19 15.78 -3.11 4.12
C LYS A 19 14.66 -3.29 5.15
N GLY A 20 13.61 -2.48 5.07
CA GLY A 20 12.46 -2.61 5.96
C GLY A 20 11.83 -4.00 5.91
N ILE A 21 11.61 -4.53 4.70
CA ILE A 21 11.03 -5.87 4.50
C ILE A 21 11.93 -6.93 5.13
N LEU A 22 13.22 -6.94 4.78
CA LEU A 22 14.15 -7.95 5.25
C LEU A 22 14.36 -7.90 6.76
N THR A 23 14.45 -6.70 7.35
CA THR A 23 14.55 -6.53 8.81
C THR A 23 13.29 -7.03 9.51
N GLY A 24 12.11 -6.69 9.00
CA GLY A 24 10.86 -7.16 9.59
C GLY A 24 10.70 -8.68 9.46
N LEU A 25 11.04 -9.26 8.31
CA LEU A 25 11.00 -10.71 8.11
C LEU A 25 12.02 -11.43 9.01
N ASP A 26 13.22 -10.87 9.17
CA ASP A 26 14.23 -11.40 10.07
C ASP A 26 13.73 -11.43 11.52
N PHE A 27 13.09 -10.35 11.97
CA PHE A 27 12.45 -10.31 13.29
C PHE A 27 11.33 -11.36 13.42
N LEU A 28 10.44 -11.46 12.43
CA LEU A 28 9.34 -12.43 12.47
C LEU A 28 9.86 -13.87 12.51
N HIS A 29 10.89 -14.20 11.73
CA HIS A 29 11.48 -15.53 11.72
C HIS A 29 12.26 -15.83 13.00
N THR A 30 13.09 -14.90 13.47
CA THR A 30 14.03 -15.13 14.57
C THR A 30 13.39 -15.00 15.93
N GLU A 31 12.59 -13.95 16.15
CA GLU A 31 12.04 -13.61 17.47
C GLU A 31 10.60 -14.11 17.65
N ALA A 32 9.79 -14.08 16.59
CA ALA A 32 8.38 -14.50 16.68
C ALA A 32 8.14 -15.95 16.20
N ASN A 33 9.10 -16.55 15.49
CA ASN A 33 8.96 -17.86 14.83
C ASN A 33 7.72 -17.96 13.91
N ILE A 34 7.41 -16.86 13.23
CA ILE A 34 6.28 -16.73 12.29
C ILE A 34 6.82 -16.63 10.87
N ILE A 35 6.26 -17.44 9.97
CA ILE A 35 6.52 -17.32 8.53
C ILE A 35 5.47 -16.40 7.94
N HIS A 36 5.86 -15.17 7.61
CA HIS A 36 4.99 -14.22 6.94
C HIS A 36 4.74 -14.67 5.49
N THR A 37 3.48 -14.95 5.15
CA THR A 37 3.10 -15.44 3.81
C THR A 37 2.21 -14.49 3.04
N ASP A 38 1.83 -13.37 3.65
CA ASP A 38 0.79 -12.47 3.13
C ASP A 38 1.34 -11.07 2.81
N ASN A 39 0.43 -10.11 2.61
CA ASN A 39 0.67 -8.80 2.05
C ASN A 39 1.59 -7.90 2.90
N LEU A 40 2.22 -6.94 2.22
CA LEU A 40 3.01 -5.87 2.82
C LEU A 40 2.15 -4.60 2.91
N MET A 41 2.11 -3.94 4.06
CA MET A 41 1.45 -2.64 4.21
C MET A 41 2.49 -1.52 4.31
N LEU A 42 2.24 -0.42 3.61
CA LEU A 42 3.03 0.80 3.70
C LEU A 42 2.18 1.86 4.40
N HIS A 43 2.74 2.48 5.42
CA HIS A 43 2.08 3.59 6.09
C HIS A 43 1.90 4.77 5.11
N ILE A 44 0.76 5.41 5.20
CA ILE A 44 0.43 6.58 4.39
C ILE A 44 1.04 7.80 5.08
N ALA A 45 2.22 8.24 4.62
CA ALA A 45 2.91 9.39 5.22
C ALA A 45 2.15 10.72 5.13
N ASN A 46 1.22 10.85 4.18
CA ASN A 46 0.47 12.08 3.96
C ASN A 46 -1.04 11.83 4.12
N GLN A 47 -1.56 12.19 5.29
CA GLN A 47 -2.98 12.00 5.65
C GLN A 47 -3.95 12.69 4.69
N SER A 48 -3.55 13.83 4.09
CA SER A 48 -4.38 14.53 3.10
C SER A 48 -4.71 13.70 1.86
N MET A 49 -3.95 12.62 1.59
CA MET A 49 -4.29 11.68 0.51
C MET A 49 -5.61 10.95 0.78
N LEU A 50 -5.85 10.56 2.04
CA LEU A 50 -7.10 9.88 2.43
C LEU A 50 -8.26 10.86 2.46
N GLU A 51 -8.07 12.06 3.00
CA GLU A 51 -9.09 13.11 3.02
C GLU A 51 -9.55 13.49 1.60
N ASN A 52 -8.61 13.62 0.67
CA ASN A 52 -8.94 13.93 -0.72
C ASN A 52 -9.65 12.76 -1.41
N PHE A 53 -9.25 11.52 -1.09
CA PHE A 53 -9.94 10.34 -1.59
C PHE A 53 -11.39 10.27 -1.08
N GLU A 54 -11.59 10.45 0.22
CA GLU A 54 -12.93 10.47 0.84
C GLU A 54 -13.82 11.52 0.19
N LYS A 55 -13.32 12.76 0.06
CA LYS A 55 -14.05 13.83 -0.61
C LYS A 55 -14.41 13.48 -2.05
N THR A 56 -13.48 12.89 -2.79
CA THR A 56 -13.71 12.49 -4.19
C THR A 56 -14.76 11.40 -4.29
N GLU A 57 -14.75 10.41 -3.40
CA GLU A 57 -15.75 9.33 -3.36
C GLU A 57 -17.15 9.85 -2.98
N LEU A 58 -17.23 10.85 -2.10
CA LEU A 58 -18.50 11.51 -1.74
C LEU A 58 -19.08 12.29 -2.91
N GLU A 59 -18.24 12.96 -3.70
CA GLU A 59 -18.65 13.72 -4.88
C GLU A 59 -19.00 12.81 -6.06
N CYS A 60 -18.22 11.76 -6.28
CA CYS A 60 -18.38 10.80 -7.38
C CYS A 60 -17.89 9.42 -6.96
N LEU A 61 -18.83 8.50 -6.75
CA LEU A 61 -18.52 7.12 -6.38
C LEU A 61 -17.60 6.47 -7.41
N SER A 62 -16.54 5.81 -6.93
CA SER A 62 -15.70 5.00 -7.80
C SER A 62 -16.53 3.95 -8.53
N LEU A 63 -16.14 3.64 -9.76
CA LEU A 63 -16.71 2.51 -10.49
C LEU A 63 -16.44 1.22 -9.71
N ARG A 64 -17.50 0.43 -9.51
CA ARG A 64 -17.45 -0.82 -8.73
C ARG A 64 -18.04 -1.95 -9.55
N LYS A 65 -17.40 -3.11 -9.52
CA LYS A 65 -17.95 -4.35 -10.03
C LYS A 65 -18.30 -5.23 -8.83
N PHE A 66 -19.57 -5.61 -8.71
CA PHE A 66 -19.99 -6.60 -7.73
C PHE A 66 -19.76 -8.00 -8.30
N ILE A 67 -19.07 -8.86 -7.56
CA ILE A 67 -18.92 -10.28 -7.88
C ILE A 67 -20.09 -11.08 -7.26
N ASP A 68 -20.49 -10.69 -6.05
CA ASP A 68 -21.68 -11.15 -5.34
C ASP A 68 -22.20 -10.04 -4.40
N ASP A 69 -23.19 -10.34 -3.56
CA ASP A 69 -23.80 -9.38 -2.63
C ASP A 69 -22.84 -8.81 -1.58
N LYS A 70 -21.68 -9.44 -1.37
CA LYS A 70 -20.70 -9.08 -0.33
C LYS A 70 -19.39 -8.55 -0.89
N HIS A 71 -19.03 -8.93 -2.11
CA HIS A 71 -17.74 -8.62 -2.70
C HIS A 71 -17.86 -7.58 -3.82
N ALA A 72 -17.33 -6.39 -3.56
CA ALA A 72 -17.21 -5.31 -4.54
C ALA A 72 -15.74 -5.05 -4.87
N ILE A 73 -15.41 -5.09 -6.15
CA ILE A 73 -14.11 -4.68 -6.68
C ILE A 73 -14.22 -3.24 -7.14
N TYR A 74 -13.43 -2.36 -6.53
CA TYR A 74 -13.36 -0.94 -6.88
C TYR A 74 -12.34 -0.73 -7.99
N ARG A 75 -12.64 0.21 -8.88
CA ARG A 75 -11.65 0.68 -9.85
C ARG A 75 -10.49 1.33 -9.09
N SER A 76 -9.26 1.00 -9.48
CA SER A 76 -8.05 1.57 -8.90
C SER A 76 -8.08 3.11 -8.97
N HIS A 77 -7.86 3.76 -7.83
CA HIS A 77 -7.74 5.21 -7.76
C HIS A 77 -6.27 5.62 -7.91
N SER A 78 -6.01 6.69 -8.65
CA SER A 78 -4.66 7.26 -8.70
C SER A 78 -4.47 8.20 -7.52
N PHE A 79 -3.64 7.82 -6.56
CA PHE A 79 -3.23 8.73 -5.51
C PHE A 79 -2.25 9.78 -6.06
N CYS A 80 -2.25 10.95 -5.44
CA CYS A 80 -1.27 12.00 -5.71
C CYS A 80 0.15 11.47 -5.47
N LYS A 81 1.12 11.91 -6.28
CA LYS A 81 2.53 11.62 -6.01
C LYS A 81 2.89 12.13 -4.62
N LEU A 82 3.60 11.31 -3.86
CA LEU A 82 4.13 11.70 -2.55
C LEU A 82 4.95 12.98 -2.71
N LYS A 83 4.68 13.98 -1.86
CA LYS A 83 5.51 15.18 -1.80
C LYS A 83 6.87 14.78 -1.24
N ASN A 84 7.95 15.14 -1.92
CA ASN A 84 9.35 14.93 -1.52
C ASN A 84 9.83 13.46 -1.49
N ASP A 85 9.21 12.54 -2.24
CA ASP A 85 9.60 11.11 -2.29
C ASP A 85 9.65 10.41 -0.92
N LYS A 86 9.00 10.96 0.10
CA LYS A 86 8.94 10.38 1.43
C LYS A 86 7.78 9.39 1.49
N TRP A 87 8.11 8.11 1.67
CA TRP A 87 7.16 7.05 1.97
C TRP A 87 6.97 6.96 3.48
N GLY A 88 5.82 6.45 3.91
CA GLY A 88 5.61 6.15 5.32
C GLY A 88 6.33 4.86 5.70
N ASP A 89 6.42 4.62 7.01
CA ASP A 89 7.06 3.44 7.56
C ASP A 89 6.42 2.16 7.00
N LEU A 90 7.26 1.16 6.73
CA LEU A 90 6.78 -0.16 6.32
C LEU A 90 6.27 -0.89 7.56
N VAL A 91 5.05 -1.41 7.47
CA VAL A 91 4.46 -2.26 8.51
C VAL A 91 4.20 -3.63 7.91
N LEU A 92 4.85 -4.64 8.48
CA LEU A 92 4.49 -6.02 8.19
C LEU A 92 3.20 -6.33 8.95
N TYR A 93 2.17 -6.74 8.22
CA TYR A 93 0.86 -7.01 8.79
C TYR A 93 0.52 -8.48 8.53
N ASP A 94 0.42 -9.28 9.58
CA ASP A 94 -0.01 -10.67 9.47
C ASP A 94 -1.50 -10.73 9.82
N LEU A 95 -2.36 -11.01 8.82
CA LEU A 95 -3.83 -11.07 8.97
C LEU A 95 -4.31 -12.41 9.58
N ASN A 96 -3.40 -13.29 10.00
CA ASN A 96 -3.75 -14.63 10.50
C ASN A 96 -4.14 -14.68 12.00
N ILE A 97 -4.74 -13.62 12.56
CA ILE A 97 -5.30 -13.63 13.93
C ILE A 97 -6.81 -13.83 13.89
#